data_AF-A0A7W4CH36-F1
#
_entry.id   AF-A0A7W4CH36-F1
#
_cell.length_a   1.000
_cell.length_b   1.000
_cell.length_c   1.000
_cell.angle_alpha   90.00
_cell.angle_beta   90.00
_cell.angle_gamma   90.00
#
_symmetry.space_group_name_H-M   'P 1'
#
loop_
_entity.id
_entity.type
_entity.pdbx_description
1 polymer ?
#
loop_
_entity_poly.entity_id
_entity_poly.type
_entity_poly.pdbx_seq_one_letter_code
_entity_poly.pdbx_strand_id
1 'polypeptide(L)'
;MLKGLLLYKLSALTAIPVPFKVDDLISFSVLTKLTERPEDKVEKKGKADKVNNNLKATHSSARSGKTNKDKWQTPPEVFAQLDKRYGFTLDAAAEPETALCLSYFTEEDDALVQDWSGHVVFCHPPYSKLKAFAKKAYEESLKGTKVVMLVPASTGSDEFHDYFSKGAIRFIGGRLKFLQHGQEQGAANFPSMVCILGPGIESKWEYVDKDDLLQER
;
A
#
# COMPACT_ATOMS: atom_id res chain seq x y z
N MET A 1 39.63 58.03 5.46
CA MET A 1 39.42 57.60 6.85
C MET A 1 38.48 56.41 6.85
N LEU A 2 38.87 55.37 7.58
CA LEU A 2 38.26 54.03 7.71
C LEU A 2 36.98 54.02 8.56
N LYS A 3 36.09 53.07 8.27
CA LYS A 3 35.33 52.16 9.18
C LYS A 3 34.33 51.39 8.27
N GLY A 4 34.48 50.09 7.99
CA GLY A 4 34.23 48.93 8.88
C GLY A 4 32.71 48.71 8.99
N LEU A 5 32.08 47.53 8.85
CA LEU A 5 32.49 46.14 8.98
C LEU A 5 31.35 45.25 8.40
N LEU A 6 31.71 44.10 7.85
CA LEU A 6 30.83 43.00 7.41
C LEU A 6 30.10 42.35 8.62
N LEU A 7 28.82 41.95 8.50
CA LEU A 7 28.23 40.88 9.33
C LEU A 7 26.92 40.33 8.71
N TYR A 8 26.97 39.05 8.36
CA TYR A 8 25.82 38.18 8.06
C TYR A 8 24.99 37.92 9.32
N LYS A 9 23.65 37.82 9.19
CA LYS A 9 22.81 36.95 10.05
C LYS A 9 21.48 36.59 9.38
N LEU A 10 21.23 35.29 9.27
CA LEU A 10 19.95 34.61 9.06
C LEU A 10 18.86 35.13 10.02
N SER A 11 17.60 35.17 9.57
CA SER A 11 16.51 34.28 10.05
C SER A 11 15.10 34.87 9.81
N ALA A 12 14.14 33.93 9.70
CA ALA A 12 12.69 34.06 9.78
C ALA A 12 11.92 34.52 8.52
N LEU A 13 11.62 33.54 7.65
CA LEU A 13 10.39 33.56 6.87
C LEU A 13 9.20 33.49 7.83
N THR A 14 8.30 34.45 7.70
CA THR A 14 7.03 34.55 8.40
C THR A 14 6.10 33.39 8.02
N ALA A 15 5.74 32.56 9.00
CA ALA A 15 4.64 31.63 8.87
C ALA A 15 3.31 32.42 8.83
N ILE A 16 2.54 32.24 7.76
CA ILE A 16 1.17 32.73 7.64
C ILE A 16 0.27 31.71 8.37
N PRO A 17 -0.49 32.09 9.41
CA PRO A 17 -1.49 31.21 9.99
C PRO A 17 -2.78 31.32 9.17
N VAL A 18 -3.19 30.23 8.54
CA VAL A 18 -4.56 30.07 8.03
C VAL A 18 -5.39 29.40 9.12
N PRO A 19 -6.44 30.04 9.67
CA PRO A 19 -7.37 29.36 10.55
C PRO A 19 -8.41 28.68 9.68
N PHE A 20 -8.53 27.35 9.74
CA PHE A 20 -9.71 26.69 9.20
C PHE A 20 -10.41 25.85 10.27
N LYS A 21 -11.73 26.06 10.32
CA LYS A 21 -12.64 25.65 11.37
C LYS A 21 -12.77 24.13 11.39
N VAL A 22 -12.85 23.60 12.60
CA VAL A 22 -13.39 22.27 12.87
C VAL A 22 -14.87 22.36 12.55
N ASP A 23 -15.30 21.79 11.41
CA ASP A 23 -16.66 21.37 11.04
C ASP A 23 -16.78 21.36 9.51
N ASP A 24 -16.10 20.42 8.84
CA ASP A 24 -16.45 20.05 7.46
C ASP A 24 -16.58 18.52 7.38
N LEU A 25 -17.85 18.15 7.31
CA LEU A 25 -18.49 16.86 7.18
C LEU A 25 -17.67 15.77 6.46
N ILE A 26 -17.12 14.85 7.23
CA ILE A 26 -16.94 13.47 6.76
C ILE A 26 -18.34 12.94 6.44
N SER A 27 -18.54 12.45 5.22
CA SER A 27 -19.79 11.81 4.80
C SER A 27 -20.23 10.77 5.81
N PHE A 28 -21.34 11.05 6.50
CA PHE A 28 -21.96 10.19 7.52
C PHE A 28 -22.42 8.83 6.94
N SER A 29 -22.41 8.66 5.61
CA SER A 29 -22.85 7.44 4.94
C SER A 29 -21.84 6.29 4.98
N VAL A 30 -20.56 6.56 5.28
CA VAL A 30 -19.51 5.52 5.33
C VAL A 30 -19.40 4.93 6.74
N LEU A 31 -19.70 5.70 7.79
CA LEU A 31 -19.54 5.27 9.17
C LEU A 31 -20.67 4.34 9.67
N THR A 32 -21.87 4.39 9.06
CA THR A 32 -23.03 3.62 9.51
C THR A 32 -23.03 2.15 9.08
N LYS A 33 -22.17 1.74 8.14
CA LYS A 33 -22.09 0.33 7.70
C LYS A 33 -21.30 -0.59 8.65
N LEU A 34 -20.71 -0.05 9.72
CA LEU A 34 -19.87 -0.82 10.65
C LEU A 34 -20.59 -1.30 11.93
N THR A 35 -21.89 -1.02 12.11
CA THR A 35 -22.59 -1.30 13.39
C THR A 35 -23.81 -2.23 13.32
N GLU A 36 -24.13 -2.86 12.18
CA GLU A 36 -25.26 -3.80 12.12
C GLU A 36 -24.79 -5.24 11.83
N ARG A 37 -24.91 -6.08 12.85
CA ARG A 37 -24.61 -7.52 12.84
C ARG A 37 -25.96 -8.26 12.95
N PRO A 38 -26.34 -9.16 12.03
CA PRO A 38 -27.54 -9.99 12.22
C PRO A 38 -27.21 -11.22 13.08
N GLU A 39 -28.13 -11.53 13.99
CA GLU A 39 -28.06 -12.61 14.98
C GLU A 39 -28.15 -14.03 14.39
N ASP A 40 -27.61 -14.97 15.16
CA ASP A 40 -27.46 -16.40 14.92
C ASP A 40 -28.75 -17.17 14.59
N LYS A 41 -28.64 -18.17 13.70
CA LYS A 41 -29.48 -19.36 13.74
C LYS A 41 -28.62 -20.63 13.76
N VAL A 42 -28.66 -21.29 14.92
CA VAL A 42 -28.05 -22.59 15.20
C VAL A 42 -28.95 -23.71 14.66
N GLU A 43 -28.39 -24.65 13.90
CA GLU A 43 -28.99 -25.97 13.73
C GLU A 43 -27.92 -27.08 13.85
N LYS A 44 -28.19 -28.06 14.72
CA LYS A 44 -27.31 -29.20 15.05
C LYS A 44 -27.74 -30.47 14.32
N LYS A 45 -26.77 -31.28 13.86
CA LYS A 45 -26.73 -32.78 13.81
C LYS A 45 -25.45 -33.18 13.06
N GLY A 46 -24.62 -34.16 13.40
CA GLY A 46 -24.57 -35.18 14.44
C GLY A 46 -23.23 -35.97 14.34
N LYS A 47 -22.90 -36.72 15.40
CA LYS A 47 -21.78 -37.68 15.64
C LYS A 47 -21.27 -38.47 14.42
N ALA A 48 -20.10 -39.12 14.39
CA ALA A 48 -18.81 -39.16 15.10
C ALA A 48 -18.08 -40.35 14.42
N ASP A 49 -16.75 -40.38 14.39
CA ASP A 49 -15.97 -41.63 14.60
C ASP A 49 -14.48 -41.31 14.73
N LYS A 50 -13.87 -41.87 15.78
CA LYS A 50 -12.43 -41.83 16.08
C LYS A 50 -11.77 -43.07 15.51
N VAL A 51 -10.67 -42.93 14.78
CA VAL A 51 -9.56 -43.92 14.82
C VAL A 51 -8.23 -43.19 14.67
N ASN A 52 -7.25 -43.61 15.46
CA ASN A 52 -5.96 -42.99 15.70
C ASN A 52 -4.84 -43.81 15.03
N ASN A 53 -3.86 -43.17 14.39
CA ASN A 53 -2.40 -43.38 14.57
C ASN A 53 -1.55 -43.00 13.35
N ASN A 54 -0.66 -42.03 13.58
CA ASN A 54 0.77 -41.98 13.27
C ASN A 54 1.27 -42.59 11.93
N LEU A 55 1.87 -41.76 11.05
CA LEU A 55 3.27 -41.87 10.59
C LEU A 55 3.60 -40.92 9.41
N LYS A 56 4.71 -40.20 9.58
CA LYS A 56 5.70 -39.71 8.59
C LYS A 56 5.31 -38.59 7.60
N ALA A 57 6.09 -37.51 7.70
CA ALA A 57 6.21 -36.44 6.72
C ALA A 57 6.80 -36.96 5.39
N THR A 58 6.26 -36.48 4.26
CA THR A 58 6.98 -35.94 3.09
C THR A 58 5.99 -35.36 2.06
N HIS A 59 6.30 -34.12 1.63
CA HIS A 59 6.02 -33.42 0.37
C HIS A 59 4.63 -33.41 -0.33
N SER A 60 4.31 -32.17 -0.77
CA SER A 60 3.28 -31.75 -1.72
C SER A 60 1.86 -31.58 -1.17
N SER A 61 1.48 -30.32 -0.95
CA SER A 61 0.08 -29.92 -0.91
C SER A 61 -0.19 -28.92 -2.05
N ALA A 62 -0.13 -29.41 -3.28
CA ALA A 62 -1.05 -28.92 -4.28
C ALA A 62 -2.47 -29.32 -3.85
N ARG A 63 -3.04 -28.57 -2.90
CA ARG A 63 -4.46 -28.65 -2.54
C ARG A 63 -5.18 -27.56 -3.30
N SER A 64 -5.92 -27.99 -4.31
CA SER A 64 -7.01 -27.25 -4.93
C SER A 64 -7.87 -26.58 -3.86
N GLY A 65 -7.82 -25.25 -3.84
CA GLY A 65 -8.65 -24.36 -3.05
C GLY A 65 -8.45 -22.97 -3.62
N LYS A 66 -9.53 -22.31 -4.08
CA LYS A 66 -9.49 -20.94 -4.61
C LYS A 66 -8.66 -20.07 -3.66
N THR A 67 -7.54 -19.55 -4.16
CA THR A 67 -6.46 -19.02 -3.34
C THR A 67 -6.83 -17.66 -2.76
N ASN A 68 -7.31 -17.64 -1.51
CA ASN A 68 -7.45 -16.44 -0.67
C ASN A 68 -6.08 -15.81 -0.28
N LYS A 69 -5.05 -16.00 -1.11
CA LYS A 69 -3.67 -15.58 -0.81
C LYS A 69 -3.40 -14.12 -1.14
N ASP A 70 -4.20 -13.54 -2.04
CA ASP A 70 -4.01 -12.19 -2.56
C ASP A 70 -5.04 -11.16 -2.04
N LYS A 71 -6.11 -11.60 -1.38
CA LYS A 71 -7.17 -10.70 -0.87
C LYS A 71 -6.81 -10.12 0.51
N TRP A 72 -5.71 -9.38 0.57
CA TRP A 72 -5.29 -8.63 1.77
C TRP A 72 -5.87 -7.22 1.74
N GLN A 73 -6.48 -6.81 2.84
CA GLN A 73 -7.03 -5.46 3.01
C GLN A 73 -6.05 -4.59 3.79
N THR A 74 -5.89 -3.33 3.37
CA THR A 74 -5.06 -2.33 4.05
C THR A 74 -5.64 -1.98 5.44
N PRO A 75 -4.82 -1.88 6.50
CA PRO A 75 -5.29 -1.38 7.79
C PRO A 75 -5.91 0.03 7.67
N PRO A 76 -7.14 0.25 8.15
CA PRO A 76 -7.84 1.52 7.95
C PRO A 76 -7.05 2.74 8.42
N GLU A 77 -6.33 2.63 9.54
CA GLU A 77 -5.50 3.69 10.09
C GLU A 77 -4.26 3.99 9.23
N VAL A 78 -3.69 2.98 8.56
CA VAL A 78 -2.58 3.16 7.61
C VAL A 78 -3.08 3.92 6.39
N PHE A 79 -4.21 3.48 5.81
CA PHE A 79 -4.82 4.17 4.67
C PHE A 79 -5.17 5.62 5.03
N ALA A 80 -5.87 5.86 6.15
CA ALA A 80 -6.29 7.20 6.55
C ALA A 80 -5.13 8.20 6.70
N GLN A 81 -3.98 7.76 7.21
CA GLN A 81 -2.79 8.62 7.32
C GLN A 81 -2.15 8.92 5.97
N LEU A 82 -2.14 7.95 5.05
CA LEU A 82 -1.65 8.15 3.69
C LEU A 82 -2.61 9.06 2.91
N ASP A 83 -3.91 8.83 3.03
CA ASP A 83 -4.94 9.61 2.36
C ASP A 83 -4.92 11.07 2.83
N LYS A 84 -4.85 11.30 4.15
CA LYS A 84 -4.66 12.65 4.70
C LYS A 84 -3.46 13.39 4.11
N ARG A 85 -2.42 12.65 3.71
CA ARG A 85 -1.19 13.24 3.16
C ARG A 85 -1.24 13.46 1.66
N TYR A 86 -1.91 12.59 0.91
CA TYR A 86 -1.83 12.57 -0.54
C TYR A 86 -3.15 12.93 -1.24
N GLY A 87 -4.29 12.77 -0.56
CA GLY A 87 -5.63 13.02 -1.07
C GLY A 87 -5.99 12.06 -2.19
N PHE A 88 -6.16 10.77 -1.86
CA PHE A 88 -6.42 9.75 -2.86
C PHE A 88 -7.81 9.92 -3.49
N THR A 89 -7.85 9.71 -4.80
CA THR A 89 -9.09 9.79 -5.58
C THR A 89 -9.41 8.47 -6.29
N LEU A 90 -8.46 7.54 -6.33
CA LEU A 90 -8.58 6.24 -6.98
C LEU A 90 -7.92 5.15 -6.12
N ASP A 91 -8.64 4.06 -5.88
CA ASP A 91 -8.09 2.81 -5.36
C ASP A 91 -7.94 1.80 -6.52
N ALA A 92 -6.71 1.62 -6.99
CA ALA A 92 -6.43 0.88 -8.22
C ALA A 92 -6.46 -0.65 -8.06
N ALA A 93 -6.65 -1.18 -6.85
CA ALA A 93 -6.69 -2.62 -6.62
C ALA A 93 -7.64 -2.95 -5.45
N ALA A 94 -8.94 -2.86 -5.72
CA ALA A 94 -9.98 -3.00 -4.72
C ALA A 94 -10.91 -4.18 -4.99
N GLU A 95 -11.73 -4.51 -3.98
CA GLU A 95 -12.98 -5.25 -4.14
C GLU A 95 -14.13 -4.26 -3.83
N PRO A 96 -15.34 -4.45 -4.39
CA PRO A 96 -16.47 -3.55 -4.15
C PRO A 96 -16.76 -3.32 -2.66
N GLU A 97 -16.60 -4.34 -1.83
CA GLU A 97 -16.88 -4.27 -0.39
C GLU A 97 -15.75 -3.63 0.42
N THR A 98 -14.56 -3.47 -0.17
CA THR A 98 -13.34 -3.05 0.54
C THR A 98 -12.67 -1.83 -0.09
N ALA A 99 -13.29 -1.25 -1.11
CA ALA A 99 -12.76 -0.09 -1.80
C ALA A 99 -12.52 1.07 -0.81
N LEU A 100 -11.33 1.67 -0.91
CA LEU A 100 -10.90 2.75 -0.03
C LEU A 100 -11.18 4.14 -0.61
N CYS A 101 -11.55 4.20 -1.89
CA CYS A 101 -11.90 5.42 -2.62
C CYS A 101 -13.26 5.27 -3.31
N LEU A 102 -13.92 6.39 -3.63
CA LEU A 102 -15.17 6.38 -4.41
C LEU A 102 -14.98 5.84 -5.82
N SER A 103 -13.86 6.19 -6.47
CA SER A 103 -13.42 5.56 -7.71
C SER A 103 -12.45 4.44 -7.37
N TYR A 104 -12.68 3.26 -7.95
CA TYR A 104 -11.83 2.10 -7.75
C TYR A 104 -11.93 1.15 -8.94
N PHE A 105 -10.93 0.27 -9.07
CA PHE A 105 -10.94 -0.82 -10.04
C PHE A 105 -10.98 -2.17 -9.32
N THR A 106 -11.83 -3.07 -9.83
CA THR A 106 -11.88 -4.47 -9.38
C THR A 106 -11.01 -5.38 -10.24
N GLU A 107 -10.98 -6.68 -9.91
CA GLU A 107 -10.34 -7.68 -10.76
C GLU A 107 -10.97 -7.73 -12.17
N GLU A 108 -12.29 -7.53 -12.28
CA GLU A 108 -13.02 -7.49 -13.54
C GLU A 108 -12.71 -6.26 -14.39
N ASP A 109 -12.46 -5.11 -13.75
CA ASP A 109 -12.08 -3.88 -14.47
C ASP A 109 -10.66 -3.96 -15.04
N ASP A 110 -9.80 -4.81 -14.48
CA ASP A 110 -8.38 -4.95 -14.80
C ASP A 110 -7.63 -3.61 -14.84
N ALA A 111 -7.24 -3.12 -13.66
CA ALA A 111 -6.53 -1.86 -13.51
C ALA A 111 -5.25 -1.74 -14.35
N LEU A 112 -4.66 -2.84 -14.84
CA LEU A 112 -3.44 -2.81 -15.66
C LEU A 112 -3.68 -2.22 -17.05
N VAL A 113 -4.91 -2.33 -17.58
CA VAL A 113 -5.29 -1.80 -18.90
C VAL A 113 -6.04 -0.47 -18.82
N GLN A 114 -6.45 -0.04 -17.63
CA GLN A 114 -7.16 1.23 -17.41
C GLN A 114 -6.23 2.44 -17.45
N ASP A 115 -6.76 3.62 -17.80
CA ASP A 115 -6.03 4.89 -17.66
C ASP A 115 -6.16 5.42 -16.22
N TRP A 116 -5.04 5.78 -15.60
CA TRP A 116 -5.03 6.33 -14.23
C TRP A 116 -4.83 7.85 -14.23
N SER A 117 -4.75 8.47 -15.40
CA SER A 117 -4.55 9.92 -15.54
C SER A 117 -5.65 10.74 -14.85
N GLY A 118 -5.30 11.92 -14.36
CA GLY A 118 -6.21 12.81 -13.64
C GLY A 118 -6.47 12.43 -12.16
N HIS A 119 -5.99 11.28 -11.71
CA HIS A 119 -6.14 10.83 -10.32
C HIS A 119 -4.88 11.01 -9.46
N VAL A 120 -5.08 11.03 -8.14
CA VAL A 120 -4.07 10.60 -7.16
C VAL A 120 -4.42 9.18 -6.72
N VAL A 121 -3.50 8.25 -6.95
CA VAL A 121 -3.79 6.81 -6.90
C VAL A 121 -3.19 6.19 -5.66
N PHE A 122 -4.03 5.46 -4.92
CA PHE A 122 -3.60 4.44 -3.97
C PHE A 122 -3.61 3.07 -4.64
N CYS A 123 -2.61 2.25 -4.35
CA CYS A 123 -2.56 0.88 -4.85
C CYS A 123 -1.96 -0.07 -3.80
N HIS A 124 -2.77 -1.01 -3.31
CA HIS A 124 -2.32 -2.17 -2.56
C HIS A 124 -2.59 -3.42 -3.42
N PRO A 125 -1.68 -3.75 -4.36
CA PRO A 125 -1.99 -4.75 -5.39
C PRO A 125 -1.97 -6.17 -4.83
N PRO A 126 -2.64 -7.12 -5.52
CA PRO A 126 -2.43 -8.55 -5.26
C PRO A 126 -0.96 -8.88 -5.46
N TYR A 127 -0.33 -9.49 -4.46
CA TYR A 127 1.12 -9.70 -4.47
C TYR A 127 1.58 -10.68 -5.56
N SER A 128 0.71 -11.60 -6.00
CA SER A 128 0.98 -12.45 -7.16
C SER A 128 1.16 -11.69 -8.48
N LYS A 129 0.69 -10.44 -8.57
CA LYS A 129 0.82 -9.57 -9.76
C LYS A 129 1.68 -8.34 -9.49
N LEU A 130 2.51 -8.35 -8.43
CA LEU A 130 3.25 -7.18 -7.97
C LEU A 130 4.10 -6.52 -9.07
N LYS A 131 4.81 -7.31 -9.90
CA LYS A 131 5.61 -6.77 -11.03
C LYS A 131 4.80 -6.02 -12.06
N ALA A 132 3.64 -6.54 -12.41
CA ALA A 132 2.76 -5.90 -13.39
C ALA A 132 2.23 -4.56 -12.86
N PHE A 133 1.81 -4.53 -11.60
CA PHE A 133 1.35 -3.29 -10.96
C PHE A 133 2.48 -2.29 -10.71
N ALA A 134 3.68 -2.74 -10.36
CA ALA A 134 4.85 -1.88 -10.21
C ALA A 134 5.21 -1.19 -11.53
N LYS A 135 5.23 -1.97 -12.63
CA LYS A 135 5.42 -1.44 -13.99
C LYS A 135 4.34 -0.44 -14.35
N LYS A 136 3.08 -0.79 -14.15
CA LYS A 136 1.92 0.07 -14.43
C LYS A 136 2.00 1.39 -13.66
N ALA A 137 2.24 1.33 -12.35
CA ALA A 137 2.39 2.51 -11.51
C ALA A 137 3.50 3.43 -11.99
N TYR A 138 4.65 2.86 -12.39
CA TYR A 138 5.75 3.62 -12.95
C TYR A 138 5.37 4.29 -14.28
N GLU A 139 4.75 3.56 -15.21
CA GLU A 139 4.32 4.10 -16.51
C GLU A 139 3.28 5.22 -16.37
N GLU A 140 2.29 5.05 -15.48
CA GLU A 140 1.32 6.11 -15.18
C GLU A 140 1.99 7.33 -14.54
N SER A 141 3.03 7.10 -13.72
CA SER A 141 3.78 8.20 -13.11
C SER A 141 4.51 9.07 -14.13
N LEU A 142 5.00 8.47 -15.22
CA LEU A 142 5.62 9.19 -16.34
C LEU A 142 4.63 10.06 -17.12
N LYS A 143 3.33 9.76 -17.04
CA LYS A 143 2.26 10.57 -17.64
C LYS A 143 1.81 11.75 -16.76
N GLY A 144 2.36 11.86 -15.56
CA GLY A 144 2.02 12.91 -14.60
C GLY A 144 1.14 12.45 -13.44
N THR A 145 0.78 11.17 -13.36
CA THR A 145 -0.04 10.63 -12.28
C THR A 145 0.78 10.46 -11.00
N LYS A 146 0.23 10.86 -9.85
CA LYS A 146 0.84 10.54 -8.56
C LYS A 146 0.32 9.19 -8.09
N VAL A 147 1.21 8.21 -7.92
CA VAL A 147 0.87 6.86 -7.48
C VAL A 147 1.58 6.54 -6.16
N VAL A 148 0.81 6.08 -5.18
CA VAL A 148 1.30 5.65 -3.87
C VAL A 148 0.96 4.18 -3.67
N MET A 149 2.00 3.36 -3.56
CA MET A 149 1.85 1.91 -3.41
C MET A 149 2.23 1.44 -2.01
N LEU A 150 1.39 0.60 -1.40
CA LEU A 150 1.70 -0.13 -0.17
C LEU A 150 2.10 -1.57 -0.53
N VAL A 151 3.39 -1.89 -0.38
CA VAL A 151 3.98 -3.13 -0.91
C VAL A 151 5.02 -3.72 0.05
N PRO A 152 5.43 -4.99 -0.14
CA PRO A 152 6.55 -5.56 0.60
C PRO A 152 7.84 -4.78 0.36
N ALA A 153 8.61 -4.54 1.41
CA ALA A 153 9.94 -3.94 1.34
C ALA A 153 10.99 -5.01 0.97
N SER A 154 10.94 -5.49 -0.27
CA SER A 154 11.83 -6.54 -0.80
C SER A 154 12.89 -5.93 -1.73
N THR A 155 13.99 -5.46 -1.16
CA THR A 155 15.01 -4.69 -1.90
C THR A 155 15.84 -5.50 -2.90
N GLY A 156 15.69 -6.83 -2.92
CA GLY A 156 16.35 -7.73 -3.87
C GLY A 156 15.41 -8.26 -4.96
N SER A 157 14.22 -7.69 -5.10
CA SER A 157 13.22 -8.13 -6.09
C SER A 157 13.32 -7.30 -7.38
N ASP A 158 13.02 -7.92 -8.52
CA ASP A 158 12.98 -7.23 -9.81
C ASP A 158 12.09 -6.00 -9.77
N GLU A 159 10.92 -6.08 -9.13
CA GLU A 159 9.98 -4.97 -9.00
C GLU A 159 10.60 -3.75 -8.32
N PHE A 160 11.45 -4.02 -7.32
CA PHE A 160 12.18 -2.99 -6.62
C PHE A 160 13.22 -2.33 -7.51
N HIS A 161 14.05 -3.13 -8.18
CA HIS A 161 15.13 -2.64 -9.03
C HIS A 161 14.59 -1.95 -10.30
N ASP A 162 13.61 -2.56 -10.95
CA ASP A 162 13.04 -2.11 -12.22
C ASP A 162 12.11 -0.91 -12.06
N TYR A 163 11.45 -0.72 -10.90
CA TYR A 163 10.41 0.29 -10.75
C TYR A 163 10.46 1.06 -9.43
N PHE A 164 10.37 0.39 -8.27
CA PHE A 164 10.25 1.11 -6.99
C PHE A 164 11.48 1.96 -6.67
N SER A 165 12.66 1.57 -7.18
CA SER A 165 13.93 2.31 -7.08
C SER A 165 13.89 3.73 -7.61
N LYS A 166 12.99 3.98 -8.55
CA LYS A 166 12.82 5.27 -9.21
C LYS A 166 11.93 6.23 -8.43
N GLY A 167 11.29 5.76 -7.35
CA GLY A 167 10.40 6.55 -6.50
C GLY A 167 11.03 7.00 -5.19
N ALA A 168 10.27 7.80 -4.44
CA ALA A 168 10.56 8.06 -3.04
C ALA A 168 9.98 6.93 -2.19
N ILE A 169 10.82 6.33 -1.34
CA ILE A 169 10.42 5.20 -0.50
C ILE A 169 10.34 5.63 0.96
N ARG A 170 9.34 5.10 1.67
CA ARG A 170 9.25 5.15 3.12
C ARG A 170 9.12 3.75 3.68
N PHE A 171 10.15 3.30 4.39
CA PHE A 171 10.11 2.05 5.13
C PHE A 171 9.23 2.20 6.37
N ILE A 172 8.43 1.18 6.64
CA ILE A 172 7.59 1.12 7.84
C ILE A 172 8.34 0.30 8.88
N GLY A 173 8.59 0.90 10.05
CA GLY A 173 9.16 0.19 11.20
C GLY A 173 8.18 -0.84 11.76
N GLY A 174 8.68 -2.04 12.08
CA GLY A 174 7.83 -3.14 12.54
C GLY A 174 7.12 -3.86 11.39
N ARG A 175 6.04 -4.57 11.72
CA ARG A 175 5.26 -5.37 10.77
C ARG A 175 3.80 -4.99 10.84
N LEU A 176 3.22 -4.64 9.69
CA LEU A 176 1.80 -4.35 9.59
C LEU A 176 0.98 -5.62 9.83
N LYS A 177 -0.23 -5.43 10.34
CA LYS A 177 -1.24 -6.48 10.47
C LYS A 177 -2.36 -6.18 9.50
N PHE A 178 -2.32 -6.81 8.33
CA PHE A 178 -3.34 -6.64 7.30
C PHE A 178 -4.64 -7.34 7.70
N LEU A 179 -5.73 -7.00 7.01
CA LEU A 179 -7.04 -7.57 7.27
C LEU A 179 -7.40 -8.62 6.20
N GLN A 180 -8.24 -9.58 6.59
CA GLN A 180 -8.97 -10.46 5.67
C GLN A 180 -10.41 -10.55 6.17
N HIS A 181 -11.38 -10.38 5.27
CA HIS A 181 -12.81 -10.32 5.62
C HIS A 181 -13.12 -9.32 6.76
N GLY A 182 -12.43 -8.17 6.76
CA GLY A 182 -12.59 -7.12 7.77
C GLY A 182 -11.99 -7.44 9.14
N GLN A 183 -11.26 -8.55 9.29
CA GLN A 183 -10.62 -8.94 10.55
C GLN A 183 -9.10 -8.80 10.46
N GLU A 184 -8.51 -8.17 11.48
CA GLU A 184 -7.04 -8.07 11.63
C GLU A 184 -6.43 -9.48 11.72
N GLN A 185 -5.34 -9.68 10.97
CA GLN A 185 -4.58 -10.92 10.98
C GLN A 185 -3.27 -10.76 11.77
N GLY A 186 -2.50 -11.86 11.87
CA GLY A 186 -1.16 -11.81 12.43
C GLY A 186 -0.23 -10.83 11.69
N ALA A 187 0.84 -10.42 12.36
CA ALA A 187 1.86 -9.56 11.75
C ALA A 187 2.41 -10.18 10.46
N ALA A 188 2.53 -9.37 9.41
CA ALA A 188 3.02 -9.81 8.11
C ALA A 188 4.42 -10.43 8.21
N ASN A 189 4.63 -11.55 7.52
CA ASN A 189 5.91 -12.23 7.44
C ASN A 189 6.96 -11.47 6.61
N PHE A 190 6.57 -10.40 5.92
CA PHE A 190 7.45 -9.46 5.22
C PHE A 190 7.39 -8.05 5.83
N PRO A 191 8.48 -7.26 5.76
CA PRO A 191 8.44 -5.84 6.06
C PRO A 191 7.64 -5.09 4.98
N SER A 192 7.06 -3.94 5.31
CA SER A 192 6.28 -3.13 4.36
C SER A 192 6.99 -1.81 4.06
N MET A 193 6.77 -1.29 2.86
CA MET A 193 7.15 0.05 2.46
C MET A 193 6.02 0.74 1.73
N VAL A 194 6.07 2.07 1.75
CA VAL A 194 5.29 2.93 0.87
C VAL A 194 6.22 3.44 -0.23
N CYS A 195 5.90 3.13 -1.49
CA CYS A 195 6.57 3.68 -2.66
C CYS A 195 5.72 4.80 -3.24
N ILE A 196 6.32 5.97 -3.49
CA ILE A 196 5.67 7.12 -4.10
C ILE A 196 6.33 7.37 -5.46
N LEU A 197 5.51 7.43 -6.50
CA LEU A 197 5.90 7.72 -7.88
C LEU A 197 5.08 8.92 -8.39
N GLY A 198 5.66 9.74 -9.27
CA GLY A 198 4.95 10.83 -9.93
C GLY A 198 5.76 12.12 -10.05
N PRO A 199 5.14 13.20 -10.55
CA PRO A 199 5.80 14.48 -10.78
C PRO A 199 6.48 15.05 -9.55
N GLY A 200 7.73 15.51 -9.71
CA GLY A 200 8.53 16.12 -8.64
C GLY A 200 8.94 15.16 -7.52
N ILE A 201 8.79 13.85 -7.73
CA ILE A 201 9.26 12.83 -6.81
C ILE A 201 10.61 12.30 -7.30
N GLU A 202 11.64 12.50 -6.48
CA GLU A 202 12.97 11.98 -6.72
C GLU A 202 13.31 10.90 -5.69
N SER A 203 14.08 9.90 -6.12
CA SER A 203 14.68 8.93 -5.22
C SER A 203 15.73 9.62 -4.35
N LYS A 204 15.73 9.30 -3.04
CA LYS A 204 16.66 9.87 -2.05
C LYS A 204 17.72 8.87 -1.59
N TRP A 205 18.12 7.97 -2.47
CA TRP A 205 19.02 6.87 -2.15
C TRP A 205 19.82 6.46 -3.37
N GLU A 206 20.97 5.87 -3.11
CA GLU A 206 21.88 5.38 -4.14
C GLU A 206 21.54 3.93 -4.46
N TYR A 207 21.34 3.67 -5.75
CA TYR A 207 21.24 2.32 -6.28
C TYR A 207 22.60 1.94 -6.84
N VAL A 208 23.05 0.72 -6.53
CA VAL A 208 24.26 0.15 -7.11
C VAL A 208 23.91 -1.21 -7.68
N ASP A 209 24.26 -1.43 -8.94
CA ASP A 209 24.10 -2.75 -9.54
C ASP A 209 25.13 -3.72 -8.92
N LYS A 210 24.72 -4.97 -8.76
CA LYS A 210 25.59 -6.00 -8.20
C LYS A 210 26.83 -6.21 -9.06
N ASP A 211 26.69 -6.15 -10.39
CA ASP A 211 27.80 -6.39 -11.29
C ASP A 211 28.78 -5.21 -11.29
N ASP A 212 28.30 -3.98 -11.08
CA ASP A 212 29.14 -2.79 -10.89
C ASP A 212 30.01 -2.94 -9.63
N LEU A 213 29.43 -3.41 -8.52
CA LEU A 213 30.17 -3.67 -7.26
C LEU A 213 31.26 -4.73 -7.39
N LEU A 214 31.11 -5.67 -8.33
CA LEU A 214 32.06 -6.76 -8.52
C LEU A 214 33.21 -6.39 -9.47
N GLN A 215 33.06 -5.32 -10.25
CA GLN A 215 34.07 -4.82 -11.18
C GLN A 215 35.05 -3.83 -10.53
N GLU A 216 34.74 -3.27 -9.36
CA GLU A 216 35.63 -2.38 -8.60
C GLU A 216 36.77 -3.11 -7.85
N ARG A 217 37.25 -4.26 -8.35
CA ARG A 217 38.32 -5.06 -7.72
C ARG A 217 39.65 -5.02 -8.47
#